data_AF-A0A0K0PRU1-F1
#
_entry.id   AF-A0A0K0PRU1-F1
#
_cell.length_a   1.000
_cell.length_b   1.000
_cell.length_c   1.000
_cell.angle_alpha   90.00
_cell.angle_beta   90.00
_cell.angle_gamma   90.00
#
_symmetry.space_group_name_H-M   'P 1'
#
loop_
_entity.id
_entity.type
_entity.pdbx_description
1 polymer ?
#
loop_
_entity_poly.entity_id
_entity_poly.type
_entity_poly.pdbx_seq_one_letter_code
_entity_poly.pdbx_strand_id
1 'polypeptide(L)'
;DNIKDLLDWYSSGSDAFTNSEVLDNSLGSMRIKNTDGSISLIIFPSPYYSPTFSKGEKVDLNTKRTKKSQHTSEGTWIHFQISGVTNTEKLPTPIELPLK
;
A
#
# COMPACT_ATOMS: atom_id res chain seq x y z
N ASP A 1 -26.95 2.95 -2.63
CA ASP A 1 -26.91 4.22 -1.89
C ASP A 1 -25.45 4.44 -1.50
N ASN A 2 -24.89 5.60 -1.82
CA ASN A 2 -23.45 5.86 -1.68
C ASN A 2 -22.98 5.78 -0.22
N ILE A 3 -23.88 6.01 0.75
CA ILE A 3 -23.56 5.94 2.17
C ILE A 3 -23.16 4.54 2.59
N LYS A 4 -23.83 3.51 2.07
CA LYS A 4 -23.48 2.12 2.35
C LYS A 4 -22.11 1.77 1.78
N ASP A 5 -21.82 2.21 0.56
CA ASP A 5 -20.53 1.98 -0.09
C ASP A 5 -19.39 2.68 0.65
N LEU A 6 -19.62 3.91 1.13
CA LEU A 6 -18.66 4.65 1.97
C LEU A 6 -18.43 3.94 3.29
N LEU A 7 -19.50 3.53 3.99
CA LEU A 7 -19.39 2.81 5.26
C LEU A 7 -18.60 1.52 5.08
N ASP A 8 -18.94 0.73 4.06
CA ASP A 8 -18.26 -0.53 3.76
C ASP A 8 -16.77 -0.27 3.45
N TRP A 9 -16.44 0.78 2.69
CA TRP A 9 -15.04 1.15 2.40
C TRP A 9 -14.25 1.55 3.64
N TYR A 10 -14.79 2.44 4.48
CA TYR A 10 -14.09 2.95 5.66
C TYR A 10 -14.01 1.91 6.79
N SER A 11 -15.02 1.04 6.94
CA SER A 11 -15.05 0.01 7.99
C SER A 11 -14.35 -1.31 7.63
N SER A 12 -13.90 -1.50 6.38
CA SER A 12 -13.28 -2.76 5.89
C SER A 12 -11.86 -3.08 6.37
N GLY A 13 -11.27 -2.25 7.25
CA GLY A 13 -9.86 -2.37 7.63
C GLY A 13 -8.89 -1.91 6.54
N SER A 14 -7.59 -1.92 6.83
CA SER A 14 -6.52 -1.49 5.91
C SER A 14 -5.32 -2.42 6.02
N ASP A 15 -4.46 -2.41 5.00
CA ASP A 15 -3.20 -3.15 5.03
C ASP A 15 -2.07 -2.24 5.52
N ALA A 16 -1.26 -2.76 6.45
CA ALA A 16 -0.07 -2.09 6.94
C ALA A 16 1.14 -3.03 6.82
N PHE A 17 2.15 -2.61 6.07
CA PHE A 17 3.42 -3.33 5.94
C PHE A 17 4.58 -2.38 6.19
N THR A 18 5.65 -2.89 6.78
CA THR A 18 6.85 -2.11 7.04
C THR A 18 8.05 -2.72 6.35
N ASN A 19 8.96 -1.86 5.88
CA ASN A 19 10.23 -2.22 5.27
C ASN A 19 10.07 -3.16 4.05
N SER A 20 8.99 -2.98 3.29
CA SER A 20 8.75 -3.67 2.03
C SER A 20 9.74 -3.18 0.96
N GLU A 21 10.01 -3.99 -0.05
CA GLU A 21 11.01 -3.69 -1.08
C GLU A 21 10.37 -3.40 -2.43
N VAL A 22 10.77 -2.30 -3.06
CA VAL A 22 10.33 -1.97 -4.41
C VAL A 22 10.97 -2.93 -5.42
N LEU A 23 10.14 -3.65 -6.18
CA LEU A 23 10.58 -4.51 -7.27
C LEU A 23 10.51 -3.81 -8.63
N ASP A 24 9.51 -2.95 -8.82
CA ASP A 24 9.32 -2.12 -10.01
C ASP A 24 8.51 -0.86 -9.67
N ASN A 25 8.78 0.24 -10.39
CA ASN A 25 8.03 1.49 -10.32
C ASN A 25 7.91 2.08 -11.73
N SER A 26 6.73 1.99 -12.32
CA SER A 26 6.49 2.39 -13.70
C SER A 26 5.07 2.93 -13.89
N LEU A 27 4.96 4.01 -14.68
CA LEU A 27 3.70 4.56 -15.20
C LEU A 27 2.60 4.79 -14.15
N GLY A 28 2.98 5.29 -12.97
CA GLY A 28 2.02 5.54 -11.88
C GLY A 28 1.58 4.27 -11.15
N SER A 29 2.37 3.20 -11.20
CA SER A 29 2.14 1.98 -10.45
C SER A 29 3.44 1.40 -9.90
N MET A 30 3.34 0.67 -8.78
CA MET A 30 4.48 0.00 -8.16
C MET A 30 4.17 -1.47 -7.91
N ARG A 31 5.19 -2.30 -8.11
CA ARG A 31 5.22 -3.69 -7.64
C ARG A 31 6.18 -3.77 -6.46
N ILE A 32 5.67 -4.18 -5.31
CA ILE A 32 6.39 -4.17 -4.04
C ILE A 32 6.34 -5.55 -3.42
N LYS A 33 7.46 -6.03 -2.88
CA LYS A 33 7.54 -7.27 -2.09
C LYS A 33 7.45 -6.94 -0.61
N ASN A 34 6.45 -7.48 0.07
CA ASN A 34 6.29 -7.32 1.50
C ASN A 34 7.17 -8.34 2.26
N THR A 35 7.41 -8.06 3.53
CA THR A 35 8.27 -8.87 4.41
C THR A 35 7.68 -10.24 4.74
N ASP A 36 6.36 -10.40 4.61
CA ASP A 36 5.66 -11.69 4.72
C ASP A 36 5.75 -12.56 3.45
N GLY A 37 6.42 -12.08 2.40
CA GLY A 37 6.57 -12.76 1.12
C GLY A 37 5.44 -12.49 0.12
N SER A 38 4.41 -11.73 0.49
CA SER A 38 3.35 -11.30 -0.43
C SER A 38 3.84 -10.21 -1.40
N ILE A 39 3.11 -10.01 -2.49
CA ILE A 39 3.36 -8.96 -3.47
C ILE A 39 2.21 -7.96 -3.45
N SER A 40 2.54 -6.67 -3.40
CA SER A 40 1.60 -5.57 -3.56
C SER A 40 1.73 -4.95 -4.95
N LEU A 41 0.61 -4.89 -5.68
CA LEU A 41 0.46 -4.10 -6.90
C LEU A 41 -0.35 -2.86 -6.55
N ILE A 42 0.30 -1.69 -6.59
CA ILE A 42 -0.26 -0.43 -6.08
C ILE A 42 -0.34 0.60 -7.21
N ILE A 43 -1.50 1.23 -7.36
CA ILE A 43 -1.71 2.32 -8.32
C ILE A 43 -1.68 3.70 -7.64
N PHE A 44 -1.19 4.71 -8.37
CA PHE A 44 -1.08 6.10 -7.95
C PHE A 44 -1.75 7.01 -8.99
N PRO A 45 -3.08 7.21 -8.89
CA PRO A 45 -3.82 7.94 -9.93
C PRO A 45 -3.65 9.46 -9.89
N SER A 46 -3.11 10.01 -8.80
CA SER A 46 -2.97 11.45 -8.63
C SER A 46 -1.75 11.97 -9.39
N PRO A 47 -1.88 13.01 -10.25
CA PRO A 47 -0.73 13.61 -10.92
C PRO A 47 0.20 14.35 -9.94
N TYR A 48 -0.31 14.71 -8.76
CA TYR A 48 0.46 15.38 -7.70
C TYR A 48 1.21 14.39 -6.80
N TYR A 49 0.89 13.10 -6.90
CA TYR A 49 1.48 12.08 -6.05
C TYR A 49 1.88 10.85 -6.86
N SER A 50 3.12 10.87 -7.34
CA SER A 50 3.76 9.76 -8.04
C SER A 50 5.08 9.44 -7.34
N PRO A 51 5.13 8.41 -6.50
CA PRO A 51 6.35 8.08 -5.75
C PRO A 51 7.53 7.80 -6.67
N THR A 52 8.72 8.23 -6.27
CA THR A 52 9.95 8.12 -7.06
C THR A 52 10.88 7.01 -6.62
N PHE A 53 10.45 6.16 -5.67
CA PHE A 53 11.25 5.06 -5.16
C PHE A 53 11.65 4.11 -6.29
N SER A 54 12.93 3.82 -6.37
CA SER A 54 13.59 2.94 -7.32
C SER A 54 13.67 1.50 -6.80
N LYS A 55 13.97 0.58 -7.70
CA LYS A 55 14.08 -0.84 -7.37
C LYS A 55 15.14 -1.07 -6.27
N GLY A 56 14.77 -1.85 -5.25
CA GLY A 56 15.61 -2.18 -4.09
C GLY A 56 15.44 -1.23 -2.90
N GLU A 57 14.81 -0.06 -3.09
CA GLU A 57 14.50 0.84 -1.98
C GLU A 57 13.45 0.23 -1.05
N LYS A 58 13.54 0.61 0.23
CA LYS A 58 12.61 0.18 1.26
C LYS A 58 11.52 1.22 1.45
N VAL A 59 10.30 0.74 1.59
CA VAL A 59 9.10 1.55 1.73
C VAL A 59 8.16 0.97 2.79
N ASP A 60 7.35 1.84 3.37
CA ASP A 60 6.24 1.44 4.23
C ASP A 60 4.91 1.61 3.50
N LEU A 61 3.96 0.74 3.81
CA LEU A 61 2.63 0.71 3.20
C LEU A 61 1.59 0.93 4.28
N ASN A 62 0.73 1.92 4.08
CA ASN A 62 -0.52 2.12 4.81
C ASN A 62 -1.62 2.40 3.78
N THR A 63 -2.25 1.33 3.29
CA THR A 63 -3.03 1.36 2.04
C THR A 63 -4.34 0.57 2.15
N LYS A 64 -5.23 0.79 1.18
CA LYS A 64 -6.53 0.11 1.04
C LYS A 64 -6.52 -0.77 -0.20
N ARG A 65 -7.27 -1.88 -0.16
CA ARG A 65 -7.42 -2.78 -1.32
C ARG A 65 -8.48 -2.26 -2.27
N THR A 66 -8.20 -2.25 -3.57
CA THR A 66 -9.18 -1.88 -4.61
C THR A 66 -10.07 -3.06 -5.00
N LYS A 67 -9.59 -4.28 -4.80
CA LYS A 67 -10.31 -5.53 -5.03
C LYS A 67 -9.70 -6.67 -4.21
N LYS A 68 -10.35 -7.83 -4.24
CA LYS A 68 -9.89 -9.03 -3.53
C LYS A 68 -8.47 -9.43 -3.96
N SER A 69 -7.63 -9.72 -2.98
CA SER A 69 -6.31 -10.35 -3.17
C SER A 69 -6.43 -11.75 -3.78
N GLN A 70 -5.37 -12.24 -4.42
CA GLN A 70 -5.37 -13.51 -5.14
C GLN A 70 -4.08 -14.30 -4.92
N HIS A 71 -4.15 -15.62 -4.99
CA HIS A 71 -2.96 -16.48 -5.09
C HIS A 71 -2.55 -16.65 -6.55
N THR A 72 -1.25 -16.67 -6.79
CA THR A 72 -0.68 -17.22 -8.02
C THR A 72 -0.60 -18.75 -7.94
N SER A 73 -0.37 -19.40 -9.07
CA SER A 73 -0.08 -20.85 -9.14
C SER A 73 1.15 -21.27 -8.33
N GLU A 74 2.10 -20.35 -8.12
CA GLU A 74 3.32 -20.57 -7.33
C GLU A 74 3.09 -20.39 -5.82
N GLY A 75 1.86 -20.07 -5.39
CA GLY A 75 1.51 -19.86 -3.98
C GLY A 75 1.78 -18.44 -3.46
N THR A 76 2.31 -17.54 -4.29
CA THR A 76 2.50 -16.12 -3.90
C THR A 76 1.16 -15.42 -3.78
N TRP A 77 0.91 -14.78 -2.65
CA TRP A 77 -0.27 -13.96 -2.40
C TRP A 77 -0.07 -12.53 -2.95
N ILE A 78 -1.04 -12.04 -3.72
CA ILE A 78 -1.00 -10.74 -4.39
C ILE A 78 -2.11 -9.82 -3.87
N HIS A 79 -1.73 -8.65 -3.38
CA HIS A 79 -2.63 -7.56 -3.02
C HIS A 79 -2.77 -6.57 -4.19
N PHE A 80 -4.00 -6.07 -4.40
CA PHE A 80 -4.30 -4.99 -5.33
C PHE A 80 -4.73 -3.77 -4.52
N GLN A 81 -3.86 -2.76 -4.46
CA GLN A 81 -3.99 -1.64 -3.53
C GLN A 81 -3.90 -0.29 -4.26
N ILE A 82 -4.14 0.80 -3.52
CA ILE A 82 -4.15 2.17 -4.08
C ILE A 82 -3.45 3.15 -3.12
N SER A 83 -2.49 3.91 -3.65
CA SER A 83 -1.71 4.91 -2.89
C SER A 83 -1.04 4.34 -1.63
N GLY A 84 -0.71 5.22 -0.66
CA GLY A 84 -0.32 4.82 0.70
C GLY A 84 1.06 4.18 0.81
N VAL A 85 2.02 4.62 0.01
CA VAL A 85 3.43 4.17 0.04
C VAL A 85 4.32 5.32 0.49
N THR A 86 5.14 5.15 1.52
CA THR A 86 6.02 6.21 2.06
C THR A 86 7.45 5.70 2.28
N ASN A 87 8.35 6.60 2.65
CA ASN A 87 9.66 6.20 3.18
C ASN A 87 9.51 5.43 4.51
N THR A 88 10.61 4.87 5.01
CA THR A 88 10.64 4.05 6.24
C THR A 88 11.10 4.84 7.47
N GLU A 89 11.19 6.17 7.37
CA GLU A 89 11.62 7.02 8.48
C GLU A 89 10.66 6.88 9.67
N LYS A 90 11.23 6.76 10.87
CA LYS A 90 10.48 6.61 12.11
C LYS A 90 10.75 7.77 13.05
N LEU A 91 9.70 8.21 13.72
CA LEU A 91 9.84 9.04 14.91
C LEU A 91 10.46 8.21 16.06
N PRO A 92 11.21 8.83 16.98
CA PRO A 92 11.80 8.12 18.12
C PRO A 92 10.76 7.44 19.04
N THR A 93 9.57 8.03 19.13
CA THR A 93 8.44 7.52 19.91
C THR A 93 7.14 7.72 19.12
N PRO A 94 6.13 6.85 19.30
CA PRO A 94 4.80 7.09 18.77
C PRO A 94 4.25 8.43 19.25
N ILE A 95 3.51 9.12 18.38
CA ILE A 95 2.77 10.34 18.71
C ILE A 95 1.29 10.10 18.46
N GLU A 96 0.44 10.70 19.30
CA GLU A 96 -1.00 10.74 19.06
C GLU A 96 -1.31 11.94 18.18
N LEU A 97 -2.05 11.71 17.08
CA LEU A 97 -2.56 12.79 16.23
C LEU A 97 -3.89 13.28 16.83
N PRO A 98 -3.97 14.51 17.37
CA PRO A 98 -5.18 14.99 18.03
C PRO A 98 -6.34 15.11 17.03
N LEU A 99 -7.47 14.49 17.37
CA LEU A 99 -8.70 14.64 16.61
C LEU A 99 -9.31 16.01 16.94
N LYS A 100 -9.72 16.73 15.89
CA LYS A 100 -10.49 17.99 16.02
C LYS A 100 -11.95 17.71 16.29
#